data_AF-A0A0D8HLF9-F1
#
_entry.id   AF-A0A0D8HLF9-F1
#
_cell.length_a   1.000
_cell.length_b   1.000
_cell.length_c   1.000
_cell.angle_alpha   90.00
_cell.angle_beta   90.00
_cell.angle_gamma   90.00
#
_symmetry.space_group_name_H-M   'P 1'
#
loop_
_entity.id
_entity.type
_entity.pdbx_description
1 polymer ?
#
loop_
_entity_poly.entity_id
_entity_poly.type
_entity_poly.pdbx_seq_one_letter_code
_entity_poly.pdbx_strand_id
1 'polypeptide(L)'
;MARMLILSCKNLRIIVKDDVIEIHYAFKKPPGRPVGADVIAVDKGYTEAFVDSDGDTHGMGLGKIMTEYSGKASKTGKARNKLHALEKKHREAGHTSKADRIKTNNLGTKKINARKNKAQERIRNIAFKAAHSVVDKASLVISEDLSRPIAKKKPRKKYNRKMFSMGQRHTSRSP
;
A
#
# COMPACT_ATOMS: atom_id res chain seq x y z
N MET A 1 11.56 -31.88 -6.98
CA MET A 1 12.99 -31.59 -6.71
C MET A 1 13.10 -30.79 -5.43
N ALA A 2 13.63 -31.36 -4.35
CA ALA A 2 13.92 -30.64 -3.11
C ALA A 2 15.26 -29.90 -3.27
N ARG A 3 15.27 -28.59 -2.99
CA ARG A 3 16.48 -27.76 -3.09
C ARG A 3 16.99 -27.49 -1.68
N MET A 4 18.10 -28.10 -1.29
CA MET A 4 18.78 -27.82 -0.03
C MET A 4 19.50 -26.46 -0.14
N LEU A 5 19.08 -25.49 0.68
CA LEU A 5 19.71 -24.18 0.75
C LEU A 5 20.72 -24.16 1.90
N ILE A 6 22.00 -24.26 1.57
CA ILE A 6 23.10 -24.06 2.52
C ILE A 6 23.27 -22.55 2.75
N LEU A 7 22.91 -22.07 3.94
CA LEU A 7 23.04 -20.67 4.35
C LEU A 7 24.42 -20.40 4.97
N SER A 8 25.47 -20.60 4.18
CA SER A 8 26.83 -20.22 4.59
C SER A 8 26.96 -18.69 4.55
N CYS A 9 27.19 -18.05 5.71
CA CYS A 9 27.66 -16.67 5.84
C CYS A 9 26.68 -15.53 5.46
N LYS A 10 25.36 -15.70 5.62
CA LYS A 10 24.38 -14.64 5.28
C LYS A 10 23.53 -14.20 6.46
N ASN A 11 23.17 -12.91 6.47
CA ASN A 11 22.22 -12.33 7.43
C ASN A 11 20.87 -13.05 7.33
N LEU A 12 20.63 -13.98 8.25
CA LEU A 12 19.36 -14.67 8.45
C LEU A 12 18.54 -13.88 9.48
N ARG A 13 17.30 -13.54 9.12
CA ARG A 13 16.36 -12.90 10.05
C ARG A 13 15.13 -13.80 10.20
N ILE A 14 14.83 -14.18 11.43
CA ILE A 14 13.62 -14.92 11.79
C ILE A 14 12.66 -13.92 12.44
N ILE A 15 11.40 -13.91 11.99
CA ILE A 15 10.36 -13.03 12.53
C ILE A 15 9.16 -13.90 12.92
N VAL A 16 8.74 -13.82 14.17
CA VAL A 16 7.52 -14.47 14.66
C VAL A 16 6.39 -13.44 14.62
N LYS A 17 5.31 -13.73 13.91
CA LYS A 17 4.12 -12.87 13.77
C LYS A 17 2.85 -13.68 14.01
N ASP A 18 2.19 -13.45 15.14
CA ASP A 18 1.00 -14.19 15.53
C ASP A 18 1.24 -15.72 15.35
N ASP A 19 0.55 -16.35 14.39
CA ASP A 19 0.64 -17.79 14.11
C ASP A 19 1.61 -18.16 12.97
N VAL A 20 2.44 -17.21 12.50
CA VAL A 20 3.33 -17.39 11.35
C VAL A 20 4.79 -17.09 11.71
N ILE A 21 5.70 -17.95 11.24
CA ILE A 21 7.14 -17.75 11.30
C ILE A 21 7.63 -17.37 9.91
N GLU A 22 8.24 -16.20 9.77
CA GLU A 22 8.88 -15.75 8.53
C GLU A 22 10.40 -15.89 8.65
N ILE A 23 11.02 -16.50 7.63
CA ILE A 23 12.48 -16.65 7.52
C ILE A 23 12.95 -15.82 6.33
N HIS A 24 13.73 -14.77 6.60
CA HIS A 24 14.26 -13.85 5.59
C HIS A 24 15.77 -14.08 5.46
N TYR A 25 16.24 -14.27 4.24
CA TYR A 25 17.67 -14.39 3.95
C TYR A 25 17.99 -13.72 2.61
N ALA A 26 19.20 -13.18 2.51
CA ALA A 26 19.68 -12.64 1.24
C ALA A 26 20.05 -13.77 0.27
N PHE A 27 19.73 -13.62 -1.01
CA PHE A 27 20.20 -14.52 -2.05
C PHE A 27 20.67 -13.75 -3.28
N LYS A 28 21.65 -14.31 -3.99
CA LYS A 28 22.11 -13.72 -5.25
C LYS A 28 21.02 -13.93 -6.29
N LYS A 29 20.44 -12.85 -6.77
CA LYS A 29 19.42 -12.90 -7.81
C LYS A 29 20.06 -13.44 -9.11
N PRO A 30 19.46 -14.44 -9.77
CA PRO A 30 19.92 -14.86 -11.10
C PRO A 30 19.71 -13.72 -12.12
N PRO A 31 20.32 -13.82 -13.32
CA PRO A 31 20.09 -12.87 -14.40
C PRO A 31 18.59 -12.60 -14.62
N GLY A 32 18.26 -11.34 -14.94
CA GLY A 32 16.89 -10.90 -15.15
C GLY A 32 16.27 -11.44 -16.44
N ARG A 33 14.99 -11.12 -16.63
CA ARG A 33 14.33 -11.29 -17.93
C ARG A 33 14.92 -10.28 -18.93
N PRO A 34 14.93 -10.59 -20.24
CA PRO A 34 15.27 -9.60 -21.26
C PRO A 34 14.32 -8.41 -21.15
N VAL A 35 14.86 -7.22 -21.41
CA VAL A 35 14.10 -5.97 -21.53
C VAL A 35 13.90 -5.67 -23.01
N GLY A 36 12.91 -4.84 -23.35
CA GLY A 36 12.75 -4.40 -24.72
C GLY A 36 13.81 -3.38 -25.15
N ALA A 37 13.72 -2.88 -26.37
CA ALA A 37 14.73 -2.02 -27.00
C ALA A 37 14.31 -0.55 -27.12
N ASP A 38 13.05 -0.24 -26.80
CA ASP A 38 12.47 1.05 -27.13
C ASP A 38 12.73 2.11 -26.04
N VAL A 39 12.58 3.38 -26.43
CA VAL A 39 12.56 4.51 -25.50
C VAL A 39 11.10 4.90 -25.28
N ILE A 40 10.58 4.63 -24.09
CA ILE A 40 9.16 4.83 -23.77
C ILE A 40 9.00 5.92 -22.72
N ALA A 41 8.19 6.94 -23.01
CA ALA A 41 7.76 7.89 -21.99
C ALA A 41 6.47 7.40 -21.33
N VAL A 42 6.33 7.60 -20.01
CA VAL A 42 5.11 7.24 -19.27
C VAL A 42 4.55 8.41 -18.49
N ASP A 43 3.22 8.57 -18.58
CA ASP A 43 2.42 9.43 -17.70
C ASP A 43 1.78 8.61 -16.57
N LYS A 44 1.68 9.17 -15.36
CA LYS A 44 1.19 8.45 -14.17
C LYS A 44 -0.27 8.77 -13.89
N GLY A 45 -1.10 7.74 -14.01
CA GLY A 45 -2.55 7.84 -13.85
C GLY A 45 -3.06 7.59 -12.43
N TYR A 46 -4.31 8.00 -12.19
CA TYR A 46 -5.09 7.54 -11.02
C TYR A 46 -5.97 6.34 -11.36
N THR A 47 -6.54 6.30 -12.57
CA THR A 47 -7.48 5.25 -13.00
C THR A 47 -6.69 4.01 -13.41
N GLU A 48 -5.72 4.21 -14.28
CA GLU A 48 -4.61 3.34 -14.69
C GLU A 48 -3.34 3.69 -13.92
N ALA A 49 -2.32 2.83 -13.98
CA ALA A 49 -1.03 3.11 -13.36
C ALA A 49 -0.14 3.95 -14.28
N PHE A 50 -0.09 3.61 -15.57
CA PHE A 50 0.67 4.33 -16.58
C PHE A 50 -0.09 4.42 -17.90
N VAL A 51 0.14 5.51 -18.63
CA VAL A 51 -0.12 5.59 -20.08
C VAL A 51 1.23 5.82 -20.74
N ASP A 52 1.58 5.01 -21.73
CA ASP A 52 2.85 5.16 -22.44
C ASP A 52 2.74 6.06 -23.69
N SER A 53 3.90 6.44 -24.26
CA SER A 53 4.00 7.29 -25.43
C SER A 53 3.41 6.67 -26.71
N ASP A 54 3.20 5.36 -26.72
CA ASP A 54 2.55 4.65 -27.83
C ASP A 54 1.02 4.67 -27.69
N GLY A 55 0.52 5.19 -26.57
CA GLY A 55 -0.91 5.27 -26.23
C GLY A 55 -1.43 4.05 -25.47
N ASP A 56 -0.59 3.10 -25.10
CA ASP A 56 -1.00 1.92 -24.35
C ASP A 56 -1.21 2.24 -22.87
N THR A 57 -2.25 1.62 -22.30
CA THR A 57 -2.61 1.79 -20.89
C THR A 57 -2.17 0.59 -20.06
N HIS A 58 -1.44 0.86 -18.97
CA HIS A 58 -0.87 -0.14 -18.09
C HIS A 58 -1.45 -0.02 -16.68
N GLY A 59 -1.77 -1.16 -16.06
CA GLY A 59 -2.26 -1.18 -14.68
C GLY A 59 -3.70 -0.69 -14.51
N MET A 60 -4.56 -0.98 -15.49
CA MET A 60 -6.00 -0.70 -15.42
C MET A 60 -6.63 -1.23 -14.13
N GLY A 61 -7.57 -0.45 -13.59
CA GLY A 61 -8.31 -0.81 -12.38
C GLY A 61 -7.66 -0.38 -11.06
N LEU A 62 -6.49 0.26 -11.10
CA LEU A 62 -5.83 0.84 -9.93
C LEU A 62 -6.76 1.79 -9.17
N GLY A 63 -7.38 2.74 -9.89
CA GLY A 63 -8.27 3.74 -9.32
C GLY A 63 -9.54 3.16 -8.67
N LYS A 64 -10.03 2.03 -9.19
CA LYS A 64 -11.17 1.29 -8.62
C LYS A 64 -10.84 0.77 -7.22
N ILE A 65 -9.68 0.14 -7.05
CA ILE A 65 -9.22 -0.39 -5.76
C ILE A 65 -9.01 0.74 -4.75
N MET A 66 -8.37 1.83 -5.18
CA MET A 66 -8.15 3.00 -4.32
C MET A 66 -9.49 3.64 -3.89
N THR A 67 -10.43 3.77 -4.82
CA THR A 67 -11.75 4.34 -4.54
C THR A 67 -12.56 3.45 -3.58
N GLU A 68 -12.54 2.14 -3.79
CA GLU A 68 -13.19 1.16 -2.93
C GLU A 68 -12.61 1.21 -1.51
N TYR A 69 -11.29 1.14 -1.37
CA TYR A 69 -10.62 1.16 -0.07
C TYR A 69 -10.86 2.47 0.68
N SER A 70 -10.64 3.62 0.03
CA SER A 70 -10.83 4.93 0.66
C SER A 70 -12.28 5.17 1.09
N GLY A 71 -13.26 4.69 0.30
CA GLY A 71 -14.68 4.70 0.66
C GLY A 71 -14.95 3.88 1.93
N LYS A 72 -14.47 2.63 1.98
CA LYS A 72 -14.62 1.75 3.16
C LYS A 72 -13.93 2.32 4.40
N ALA A 73 -12.71 2.84 4.25
CA ALA A 73 -11.94 3.46 5.33
C ALA A 73 -12.66 4.70 5.89
N SER A 74 -13.18 5.57 5.02
CA SER A 74 -13.91 6.77 5.43
C SER A 74 -15.20 6.44 6.19
N LYS A 75 -15.99 5.47 5.71
CA LYS A 75 -17.20 5.01 6.42
C LYS A 75 -16.85 4.45 7.81
N THR A 76 -15.84 3.60 7.89
CA THR A 76 -15.38 2.99 9.15
C THR A 76 -14.87 4.05 10.13
N GLY A 77 -14.06 5.00 9.66
CA GLY A 77 -13.53 6.10 10.48
C GLY A 77 -14.63 6.98 11.07
N LYS A 78 -15.65 7.34 10.28
CA LYS A 78 -16.80 8.11 10.77
C LYS A 78 -17.55 7.39 11.90
N ALA A 79 -17.82 6.09 11.75
CA ALA A 79 -18.49 5.30 12.78
C ALA A 79 -17.63 5.21 14.06
N ARG A 80 -16.32 5.02 13.91
CA ARG A 80 -15.39 4.95 15.04
C ARG A 80 -15.23 6.26 15.78
N ASN A 81 -15.24 7.39 15.08
CA ASN A 81 -15.16 8.70 15.75
C ASN A 81 -16.34 8.90 16.72
N LYS A 82 -17.54 8.40 16.39
CA LYS A 82 -18.68 8.41 17.30
C LYS A 82 -18.43 7.53 18.54
N LEU A 83 -17.87 6.34 18.34
CA LEU A 83 -17.52 5.43 19.44
C LEU A 83 -16.41 5.98 20.34
N HIS A 84 -15.41 6.66 19.77
CA HIS A 84 -14.37 7.37 20.53
C HIS A 84 -14.98 8.48 21.39
N ALA A 85 -15.91 9.27 20.84
CA ALA A 85 -16.61 10.30 21.60
C ALA A 85 -17.44 9.71 22.76
N LEU A 86 -18.12 8.58 22.52
CA LEU A 86 -18.88 7.87 23.57
C LEU A 86 -17.97 7.28 24.64
N GLU A 87 -16.87 6.64 24.25
CA GLU A 87 -15.88 6.10 25.18
C GLU A 87 -15.33 7.19 26.09
N LYS A 88 -14.93 8.33 25.49
CA LYS A 88 -14.46 9.50 26.22
C LYS A 88 -15.50 10.03 27.21
N LYS A 89 -16.76 10.21 26.76
CA LYS A 89 -17.86 10.67 27.63
C LYS A 89 -18.09 9.73 28.83
N HIS A 90 -18.08 8.42 28.60
CA HIS A 90 -18.24 7.46 29.70
C HIS A 90 -17.05 7.48 30.66
N ARG A 91 -15.83 7.67 30.14
CA ARG A 91 -14.63 7.80 30.97
C ARG A 91 -14.70 9.02 31.88
N GLU A 92 -15.06 10.18 31.32
CA GLU A 92 -15.21 11.44 32.04
C GLU A 92 -16.31 11.39 33.10
N ALA A 93 -17.40 10.66 32.83
CA ALA A 93 -18.49 10.43 33.78
C ALA A 93 -18.18 9.35 34.85
N GLY A 94 -16.97 8.81 34.91
CA GLY A 94 -16.58 7.76 35.87
C GLY A 94 -17.08 6.35 35.53
N HIS A 95 -17.77 6.14 34.40
CA HIS A 95 -18.27 4.85 33.94
C HIS A 95 -17.18 4.00 33.26
N THR A 96 -16.11 3.71 34.00
CA THR A 96 -14.89 3.04 33.51
C THR A 96 -15.16 1.69 32.85
N SER A 97 -15.94 0.83 33.49
CA SER A 97 -16.31 -0.49 32.96
C SER A 97 -16.97 -0.43 31.58
N LYS A 98 -17.82 0.58 31.35
CA LYS A 98 -18.48 0.77 30.05
C LYS A 98 -17.50 1.29 29.00
N ALA A 99 -16.67 2.26 29.37
CA ALA A 99 -15.64 2.81 28.49
C ALA A 99 -14.65 1.72 28.04
N ASP A 100 -14.20 0.85 28.95
CA ASP A 100 -13.30 -0.26 28.63
C ASP A 100 -13.94 -1.26 27.67
N ARG A 101 -15.21 -1.64 27.88
CA ARG A 101 -15.95 -2.50 26.95
C ARG A 101 -16.07 -1.88 25.56
N ILE A 102 -16.23 -0.56 25.44
CA ILE A 102 -16.24 0.12 24.13
C ILE A 102 -14.86 0.02 23.49
N LYS A 103 -13.80 0.31 24.25
CA LYS A 103 -12.40 0.29 23.79
C LYS A 103 -11.97 -1.08 23.29
N THR A 104 -12.16 -2.13 24.11
CA THR A 104 -11.68 -3.48 23.80
C THR A 104 -12.48 -4.15 22.67
N ASN A 105 -13.81 -4.03 22.69
CA ASN A 105 -14.65 -4.77 21.75
C ASN A 105 -14.88 -4.04 20.42
N ASN A 106 -14.83 -2.70 20.39
CA ASN A 106 -15.22 -1.92 19.20
C ASN A 106 -14.07 -1.13 18.58
N LEU A 107 -13.10 -0.69 19.38
CA LEU A 107 -12.03 0.21 18.93
C LEU A 107 -10.72 -0.50 18.55
N GLY A 108 -10.69 -1.83 18.52
CA GLY A 108 -9.57 -2.61 17.98
C GLY A 108 -9.25 -2.29 16.50
N THR A 109 -8.00 -2.53 16.08
CA THR A 109 -7.49 -2.17 14.74
C THR A 109 -7.25 -3.36 13.82
N LYS A 110 -7.30 -4.60 14.33
CA LYS A 110 -7.01 -5.84 13.57
C LYS A 110 -7.65 -5.87 12.18
N LYS A 111 -8.98 -5.69 12.10
CA LYS A 111 -9.73 -5.71 10.82
C LYS A 111 -9.39 -4.55 9.88
N ILE A 112 -9.07 -3.38 10.43
CA ILE A 112 -8.70 -2.20 9.63
C ILE A 112 -7.30 -2.38 9.04
N ASN A 113 -6.37 -2.90 9.84
CA ASN A 113 -5.01 -3.20 9.40
C ASN A 113 -5.01 -4.30 8.33
N ALA A 114 -5.75 -5.39 8.53
CA ALA A 114 -5.89 -6.45 7.52
C ALA A 114 -6.45 -5.91 6.19
N ARG A 115 -7.48 -5.05 6.25
CA ARG A 115 -8.05 -4.41 5.06
C ARG A 115 -7.04 -3.47 4.37
N LYS A 116 -6.29 -2.68 5.15
CA LYS A 116 -5.25 -1.78 4.63
C LYS A 116 -4.17 -2.58 3.92
N ASN A 117 -3.65 -3.63 4.55
CA ASN A 117 -2.60 -4.48 3.99
C ASN A 117 -3.06 -5.12 2.67
N LYS A 118 -4.25 -5.73 2.65
CA LYS A 118 -4.83 -6.31 1.43
C LYS A 118 -5.00 -5.28 0.30
N ALA A 119 -5.42 -4.05 0.62
CA ALA A 119 -5.53 -2.99 -0.38
C ALA A 119 -4.15 -2.57 -0.92
N GLN A 120 -3.16 -2.42 -0.04
CA GLN A 120 -1.79 -2.07 -0.42
C GLN A 120 -1.12 -3.15 -1.26
N GLU A 121 -1.30 -4.43 -0.92
CA GLU A 121 -0.82 -5.56 -1.72
C GLU A 121 -1.41 -5.57 -3.13
N ARG A 122 -2.73 -5.37 -3.25
CA ARG A 122 -3.39 -5.28 -4.56
C ARG A 122 -2.87 -4.10 -5.39
N ILE A 123 -2.73 -2.93 -4.77
CA ILE A 123 -2.18 -1.72 -5.41
C ILE A 123 -0.75 -1.98 -5.89
N ARG A 124 0.11 -2.55 -5.02
CA ARG A 124 1.49 -2.90 -5.37
C ARG A 124 1.55 -3.89 -6.52
N ASN A 125 0.74 -4.95 -6.48
CA ASN A 125 0.71 -5.95 -7.53
C ASN A 125 0.35 -5.33 -8.89
N ILE A 126 -0.67 -4.46 -8.95
CA ILE A 126 -1.03 -3.75 -10.19
C ILE A 126 0.11 -2.84 -10.65
N ALA A 127 0.67 -2.04 -9.75
CA ALA A 127 1.78 -1.14 -10.09
C ALA A 127 3.01 -1.89 -10.60
N PHE A 128 3.37 -3.02 -9.98
CA PHE A 128 4.48 -3.85 -10.43
C PHE A 128 4.21 -4.50 -11.78
N LYS A 129 3.01 -5.05 -11.98
CA LYS A 129 2.64 -5.61 -13.29
C LYS A 129 2.67 -4.55 -14.39
N ALA A 130 2.18 -3.35 -14.11
CA ALA A 130 2.20 -2.22 -15.03
C ALA A 130 3.63 -1.75 -15.33
N ALA A 131 4.50 -1.70 -14.32
CA ALA A 131 5.91 -1.35 -14.52
C ALA A 131 6.63 -2.41 -15.36
N HIS A 132 6.34 -3.69 -15.12
CA HIS A 132 6.88 -4.78 -15.92
C HIS A 132 6.42 -4.70 -17.38
N SER A 133 5.14 -4.46 -17.64
CA SER A 133 4.65 -4.36 -19.02
C SER A 133 5.23 -3.19 -19.80
N VAL A 134 5.64 -2.10 -19.13
CA VAL A 134 6.42 -1.02 -19.75
C VAL A 134 7.86 -1.44 -20.04
N VAL A 135 8.55 -2.04 -19.05
CA VAL A 135 9.96 -2.45 -19.18
C VAL A 135 10.16 -3.63 -20.14
N ASP A 136 9.13 -4.46 -20.33
CA ASP A 136 9.14 -5.53 -21.33
C ASP A 136 9.25 -4.96 -22.77
N LYS A 137 8.87 -3.70 -22.99
CA LYS A 137 9.03 -2.96 -24.27
C LYS A 137 10.25 -2.05 -24.30
N ALA A 138 10.62 -1.46 -23.16
CA ALA A 138 11.54 -0.35 -23.12
C ALA A 138 12.93 -0.71 -22.57
N SER A 139 13.98 -0.29 -23.26
CA SER A 139 15.34 -0.23 -22.71
C SER A 139 15.56 1.02 -21.86
N LEU A 140 14.81 2.10 -22.15
CA LEU A 140 14.84 3.36 -21.40
C LEU A 140 13.41 3.84 -21.15
N VAL A 141 13.08 4.06 -19.88
CA VAL A 141 11.78 4.62 -19.47
C VAL A 141 11.96 6.06 -19.02
N ILE A 142 11.28 6.99 -19.67
CA ILE A 142 11.22 8.41 -19.32
C ILE A 142 9.96 8.63 -18.49
N SER A 143 10.07 9.27 -17.32
CA SER A 143 8.92 9.63 -16.50
C SER A 143 9.06 11.02 -15.94
N GLU A 144 7.94 11.69 -15.69
CA GLU A 144 7.91 12.97 -14.99
C GLU A 144 8.52 12.91 -13.57
N ASP A 145 9.23 13.98 -13.19
CA ASP A 145 9.71 14.18 -11.82
C ASP A 145 8.61 14.79 -10.95
N LEU A 146 7.99 13.94 -10.12
CA LEU A 146 6.96 14.31 -9.16
C LEU A 146 7.51 14.60 -7.75
N SER A 147 8.83 14.75 -7.58
CA SER A 147 9.45 15.06 -6.29
C SER A 147 9.04 16.45 -5.76
N ARG A 148 8.61 17.35 -6.66
CA ARG A 148 8.15 18.70 -6.34
C ARG A 148 6.62 18.76 -6.34
N PRO A 149 5.99 19.41 -5.34
CA PRO A 149 4.56 19.60 -5.34
C PRO A 149 4.14 20.47 -6.52
N ILE A 150 3.32 19.92 -7.42
CA ILE A 150 2.73 20.67 -8.54
C ILE A 150 1.79 21.72 -7.95
N ALA A 151 2.11 22.99 -8.15
CA ALA A 151 1.30 24.11 -7.70
C ALA A 151 -0.02 24.20 -8.50
N LYS A 152 -1.07 23.47 -8.09
CA LYS A 152 -2.44 23.65 -8.61
C LYS A 152 -3.51 23.57 -7.51
N LYS A 153 -4.63 24.27 -7.78
CA LYS A 153 -5.88 24.43 -6.99
C LYS A 153 -6.11 23.32 -5.96
N LYS A 154 -6.40 23.71 -4.70
CA LYS A 154 -6.75 22.82 -3.56
C LYS A 154 -7.54 21.60 -4.05
N PRO A 155 -6.90 20.43 -4.17
CA PRO A 155 -7.59 19.25 -4.65
C PRO A 155 -8.74 18.92 -3.69
N ARG A 156 -9.91 18.55 -4.24
CA ARG A 156 -11.12 18.27 -3.45
C ARG A 156 -10.77 17.28 -2.34
N LYS A 157 -11.25 17.50 -1.10
CA LYS A 157 -10.99 16.64 0.07
C LYS A 157 -11.17 15.13 -0.21
N LYS A 158 -12.08 14.77 -1.12
CA LYS A 158 -12.32 13.38 -1.57
C LYS A 158 -11.15 12.80 -2.37
N TYR A 159 -10.52 13.58 -3.24
CA TYR A 159 -9.36 13.20 -4.03
C TYR A 159 -8.12 13.02 -3.14
N ASN A 160 -7.86 13.94 -2.19
CA ASN A 160 -6.73 13.81 -1.27
C ASN A 160 -6.81 12.56 -0.38
N ARG A 161 -8.01 12.21 0.09
CA ARG A 161 -8.20 10.96 0.86
C ARG A 161 -7.92 9.70 0.03
N LYS A 162 -8.14 9.76 -1.29
CA LYS A 162 -7.79 8.67 -2.21
C LYS A 162 -6.27 8.59 -2.37
N MET A 163 -5.59 9.71 -2.59
CA MET A 163 -4.13 9.77 -2.76
C MET A 163 -3.36 9.38 -1.48
N PHE A 164 -3.80 9.82 -0.29
CA PHE A 164 -3.16 9.46 0.98
C PHE A 164 -3.21 7.96 1.30
N SER A 165 -4.11 7.20 0.68
CA SER A 165 -4.12 5.73 0.83
C SER A 165 -2.91 5.06 0.19
N MET A 166 -2.26 5.75 -0.75
CA MET A 166 -1.06 5.32 -1.48
C MET A 166 0.22 5.66 -0.71
N GLY A 167 0.27 6.84 -0.07
CA GLY A 167 1.49 7.45 0.48
C GLY A 167 1.89 7.05 1.91
N GLN A 168 1.33 6.00 2.49
CA GLN A 168 1.83 5.50 3.78
C GLN A 168 3.09 4.66 3.52
N ARG A 169 4.22 5.38 3.43
CA ARG A 169 5.58 4.82 3.45
C ARG A 169 5.62 3.74 4.54
N HIS A 170 6.20 2.58 4.23
CA HIS A 170 6.81 1.77 5.26
C HIS A 170 7.94 2.62 5.85
N THR A 171 7.64 3.42 6.87
CA THR A 171 8.66 3.75 7.84
C THR A 171 8.84 2.50 8.69
N SER A 172 9.52 1.50 8.12
CA SER A 172 10.34 0.62 8.94
C SER A 172 11.50 1.49 9.42
N ARG A 173 11.22 2.33 10.43
CA ARG A 173 12.25 2.62 11.41
C ARG A 173 12.42 1.31 12.16
N SER A 174 13.39 0.52 11.71
CA SER A 174 14.00 -0.46 12.60
C SER A 174 14.55 0.33 13.80
N PRO A 175 14.34 -0.11 15.04
CA PRO A 175 15.27 0.24 16.10
C PRO A 175 16.68 -0.25 15.73
#